data_AF-A0A6P7NK56-F1
#
_entry.id   AF-A0A6P7NK56-F1
#
_cell.length_a   1.000
_cell.length_b   1.000
_cell.length_c   1.000
_cell.angle_alpha   90.00
_cell.angle_beta   90.00
_cell.angle_gamma   90.00
#
_symmetry.space_group_name_H-M   'P 1'
#
loop_
_entity.id
_entity.type
_entity.pdbx_description
1 polymer ?
#
loop_
_entity_poly.entity_id
_entity_poly.type
_entity_poly.pdbx_seq_one_letter_code
_entity_poly.pdbx_strand_id
1 'polypeptide(L)'
;MSTDTDAAPMEISPWCWYYLADCGGWHRFEDEPCHCLKSDFIERRYSEDLKGVLDLDESWSPSRIDFSAMVQTDLRTNRQRRICRVDFNIEMSCSCFSSDPVRRKRVAPTCAYQNKWILDRNNIHIQNAIQNQDLCGISCREKEQKERRIQGVTEERDVQSDTSWFWYYLADCGRRHRFEDDPCSSLKSEDIEKHYLKDPKGFLSLNSWSCHTRIDFSAMLQTDLKTKRQRPIFRDIKVARSCSCFSSAPVFWEMVDPTRPYQLIPLSKLTPEYQTVTGYVKKDGLLDNNIVSVIRIQNLDLWEIFCRKKQQLKRIQGVREIQERRLFHGTNVKNVDTICKYNFDVRLAGRHAAAYGKGVYFAKYASIADRYSRTSSSSLPLHRGDTQSTRFGETKVLFLARVVIGKPTLGAPDLQKPDHQSSENFHDSCVDKIENPNIFIIFDSNQIYPEYLIQYKSKPESV
;
A
#
# COMPACT_ATOMS: atom_id res chain seq x y z
N MET A 1 36.67 44.55 24.50
CA MET A 1 35.72 43.99 25.49
C MET A 1 34.33 44.51 25.15
N SER A 2 33.31 43.71 24.87
CA SER A 2 33.28 42.27 24.60
C SER A 2 32.02 41.94 23.76
N THR A 3 32.23 41.22 22.66
CA THR A 3 31.42 40.11 22.12
C THR A 3 29.91 40.01 22.43
N ASP A 4 29.15 40.04 21.35
CA ASP A 4 28.13 39.06 20.93
C ASP A 4 26.97 38.66 21.88
N THR A 5 25.76 38.88 21.36
CA THR A 5 24.83 37.76 21.13
C THR A 5 24.18 37.91 19.76
N ASP A 6 24.70 37.21 18.75
CA ASP A 6 23.97 36.96 17.50
C ASP A 6 22.74 36.09 17.82
N ALA A 7 21.55 36.65 17.64
CA ALA A 7 20.33 35.86 17.64
C ALA A 7 20.20 35.17 16.27
N ALA A 8 20.39 33.85 16.24
CA ALA A 8 20.15 33.06 15.05
C ALA A 8 18.70 33.27 14.54
N PRO A 9 18.47 33.34 13.21
CA PRO A 9 17.12 33.46 12.68
C PRO A 9 16.27 32.27 13.13
N MET A 10 15.09 32.52 13.71
CA MET A 10 14.15 31.45 14.02
C MET A 10 13.74 30.76 12.72
N GLU A 11 14.07 29.47 12.58
CA GLU A 11 13.51 28.63 11.52
C GLU A 11 11.98 28.58 11.69
N ILE A 12 11.27 29.22 10.76
CA ILE A 12 9.81 29.10 10.67
C ILE A 12 9.51 27.65 10.28
N SER A 13 8.64 26.99 11.04
CA SER A 13 8.33 25.59 10.77
C SER A 13 7.61 25.46 9.43
N PRO A 14 7.99 24.50 8.57
CA PRO A 14 7.23 24.24 7.35
C PRO A 14 5.90 23.53 7.62
N TRP A 15 5.50 23.27 8.87
CA TRP A 15 4.32 22.46 9.21
C TRP A 15 3.10 23.30 9.61
N CYS A 16 2.06 23.24 8.77
CA CYS A 16 0.74 23.81 9.03
C CYS A 16 -0.20 22.76 9.66
N TRP A 17 -0.97 23.16 10.68
CA TRP A 17 -1.90 22.26 11.39
C TRP A 17 -3.36 22.51 11.01
N TYR A 18 -4.11 21.43 10.84
CA TYR A 18 -5.52 21.45 10.42
C TYR A 18 -6.38 20.57 11.33
N TYR A 19 -7.66 20.93 11.44
CA TYR A 19 -8.71 20.12 12.03
C TYR A 19 -9.78 19.78 10.98
N LEU A 20 -10.45 18.64 11.13
CA LEU A 20 -11.59 18.25 10.31
C LEU A 20 -12.86 18.91 10.86
N ALA A 21 -13.44 19.84 10.10
CA ALA A 21 -14.67 20.53 10.48
C ALA A 21 -15.93 19.69 10.18
N ASP A 22 -17.06 20.01 10.81
CA ASP A 22 -18.35 19.33 10.65
C ASP A 22 -18.88 19.34 9.18
N CYS A 23 -18.37 20.25 8.34
CA CYS A 23 -18.65 20.29 6.91
C CYS A 23 -17.89 19.20 6.09
N GLY A 24 -17.04 18.40 6.73
CA GLY A 24 -16.17 17.41 6.07
C GLY A 24 -14.91 17.99 5.43
N GLY A 25 -14.67 19.30 5.56
CA GLY A 25 -13.48 19.99 5.09
C GLY A 25 -12.38 20.06 6.15
N TRP A 26 -11.11 20.06 5.72
CA TRP A 26 -9.98 20.37 6.58
C TRP A 26 -9.79 21.89 6.66
N HIS A 27 -9.73 22.42 7.88
CA HIS A 27 -9.59 23.83 8.19
C HIS A 27 -8.31 24.05 8.98
N ARG A 28 -7.53 25.08 8.64
CA ARG A 28 -6.29 25.40 9.36
C ARG A 28 -6.65 26.02 10.72
N PHE A 29 -5.88 25.72 11.77
CA PHE A 29 -6.15 26.28 13.11
C PHE A 29 -6.14 27.82 13.14
N GLU A 30 -5.36 28.44 12.26
CA GLU A 30 -5.24 29.90 12.11
C GLU A 30 -6.41 30.57 11.36
N ASP A 31 -7.25 29.79 10.67
CA ASP A 31 -8.38 30.30 9.89
C ASP A 31 -9.65 30.52 10.77
N GLU A 32 -9.61 30.15 12.06
CA GLU A 32 -10.68 30.44 13.03
C GLU A 32 -10.72 31.94 13.38
N PRO A 33 -11.90 32.55 13.60
CA PRO A 33 -12.02 33.97 13.98
C PRO A 33 -11.35 34.32 15.32
N CYS A 34 -11.07 33.33 16.18
CA CYS A 34 -10.30 33.48 17.40
C CYS A 34 -8.80 33.23 17.11
N HIS A 35 -8.07 34.28 16.72
CA HIS A 35 -6.66 34.27 16.30
C HIS A 35 -5.60 33.89 17.39
N CYS A 36 -5.91 33.01 18.33
CA CYS A 36 -5.02 32.66 19.45
C CYS A 36 -4.14 31.40 19.24
N LEU A 37 -4.46 30.50 18.31
CA LEU A 37 -3.71 29.24 18.14
C LEU A 37 -3.08 29.12 16.74
N LYS A 38 -1.75 29.22 16.67
CA LYS A 38 -0.97 29.12 15.42
C LYS A 38 -0.33 27.73 15.25
N SER A 39 -0.14 27.31 13.99
CA SER A 39 0.49 26.05 13.62
C SER A 39 1.89 25.90 14.22
N ASP A 40 2.69 26.97 14.22
CA ASP A 40 4.03 27.00 14.83
C ASP A 40 4.02 26.64 16.32
N PHE A 41 2.97 27.04 17.05
CA PHE A 41 2.82 26.73 18.47
C PHE A 41 2.44 25.27 18.67
N ILE A 42 1.52 24.75 17.86
CA ILE A 42 1.11 23.34 17.90
C ILE A 42 2.29 22.44 17.51
N GLU A 43 3.02 22.75 16.44
CA GLU A 43 4.19 21.96 16.00
C GLU A 43 5.32 21.98 17.03
N ARG A 44 5.54 23.12 17.73
CA ARG A 44 6.54 23.18 18.80
C ARG A 44 6.16 22.23 19.95
N ARG A 45 4.91 22.29 20.44
CA ARG A 45 4.43 21.39 21.50
C ARG A 45 4.42 19.92 21.06
N TYR A 46 4.12 19.65 19.80
CA TYR A 46 4.23 18.31 19.21
C TYR A 46 5.67 17.82 19.15
N SER A 47 6.62 18.69 18.77
CA SER A 47 8.04 18.36 18.69
C SER A 47 8.67 18.16 20.09
N GLU A 48 8.16 18.84 21.11
CA GLU A 48 8.52 18.65 22.52
C GLU A 48 8.01 17.30 23.08
N ASP A 49 6.76 16.91 22.79
CA ASP A 49 6.22 15.59 23.10
C ASP A 49 5.25 15.07 22.02
N LEU A 50 5.76 14.17 21.18
CA LEU A 50 5.03 13.55 20.06
C LEU A 50 3.83 12.69 20.52
N LYS A 51 3.73 12.35 21.81
CA LYS A 51 2.61 11.61 22.40
C LYS A 51 1.90 12.42 23.49
N GLY A 52 2.28 13.68 23.64
CA GLY A 52 1.78 14.57 24.66
C GLY A 52 0.34 15.00 24.43
N VAL A 53 -0.17 15.72 25.43
CA VAL A 53 -1.49 16.31 25.42
C VAL A 53 -1.34 17.82 25.58
N LEU A 54 -1.91 18.58 24.65
CA LEU A 54 -1.98 20.04 24.69
C LEU A 54 -3.39 20.46 25.09
N ASP A 55 -3.53 20.92 26.33
CA ASP A 55 -4.74 21.58 26.81
C ASP A 55 -4.77 23.06 26.41
N LEU A 56 -5.94 23.52 26.00
CA LEU A 56 -6.21 24.88 25.52
C LEU A 56 -7.25 25.53 26.44
N ASP A 57 -6.81 26.59 27.13
CA ASP A 57 -7.48 27.14 28.31
C ASP A 57 -8.75 27.99 28.04
N GLU A 58 -9.43 28.31 29.14
CA GLU A 58 -10.88 28.49 29.29
C GLU A 58 -11.57 29.59 28.46
N SER A 59 -10.84 30.48 27.78
CA SER A 59 -11.42 31.75 27.33
C SER A 59 -12.62 31.60 26.37
N TRP A 60 -12.55 30.76 25.33
CA TRP A 60 -13.64 30.67 24.32
C TRP A 60 -13.92 29.27 23.71
N SER A 61 -13.24 28.20 24.16
CA SER A 61 -13.70 26.81 24.05
C SER A 61 -12.64 25.87 24.65
N PRO A 62 -12.83 25.34 25.88
CA PRO A 62 -11.83 24.46 26.49
C PRO A 62 -11.71 23.20 25.62
N SER A 63 -10.52 22.94 25.11
CA SER A 63 -10.29 21.80 24.22
C SER A 63 -8.91 21.19 24.40
N ARG A 64 -8.83 19.89 24.15
CA ARG A 64 -7.66 19.05 24.40
C ARG A 64 -7.20 18.43 23.09
N ILE A 65 -5.96 18.70 22.70
CA ILE A 65 -5.30 18.04 21.58
C ILE A 65 -4.50 16.85 22.12
N ASP A 66 -4.82 15.64 21.67
CA ASP A 66 -4.04 14.43 21.88
C ASP A 66 -3.20 14.18 20.61
N PHE A 67 -1.89 14.41 20.71
CA PHE A 67 -0.95 14.23 19.60
C PHE A 67 -0.75 12.76 19.23
N SER A 68 -0.86 11.86 20.21
CA SER A 68 -0.74 10.42 19.98
C SER A 68 -1.95 9.84 19.22
N ALA A 69 -3.14 10.40 19.43
CA ALA A 69 -4.37 10.01 18.74
C ALA A 69 -4.61 10.82 17.44
N MET A 70 -3.95 11.97 17.29
CA MET A 70 -4.24 12.98 16.26
C MET A 70 -5.72 13.41 16.28
N VAL A 71 -6.20 13.74 17.49
CA VAL A 71 -7.58 14.16 17.77
C VAL A 71 -7.60 15.40 18.67
N GLN A 72 -8.48 16.35 18.37
CA GLN A 72 -8.90 17.40 19.29
C GLN A 72 -10.27 17.04 19.90
N THR A 73 -10.38 17.13 21.22
CA THR A 73 -11.61 16.93 21.99
C THR A 73 -12.10 18.28 22.53
N ASP A 74 -13.33 18.68 22.23
CA ASP A 74 -14.01 19.78 22.92
C ASP A 74 -14.43 19.29 24.32
N LEU A 75 -13.88 19.89 25.38
CA LEU A 75 -14.05 19.42 26.76
C LEU A 75 -15.43 19.74 27.35
N ARG A 76 -16.21 20.63 26.70
CA ARG A 76 -17.57 21.00 27.15
C ARG A 76 -18.64 20.06 26.59
N THR A 77 -18.42 19.52 25.39
CA THR A 77 -19.37 18.66 24.66
C THR A 77 -18.89 17.22 24.51
N ASN A 78 -17.64 16.94 24.89
CA ASN A 78 -16.92 15.68 24.67
C ASN A 78 -16.92 15.21 23.20
N ARG A 79 -17.07 16.14 22.25
CA ARG A 79 -17.01 15.85 20.82
C ARG A 79 -15.55 15.83 20.36
N GLN A 80 -15.24 14.87 19.49
CA GLN A 80 -13.90 14.68 18.95
C GLN A 80 -13.87 15.00 17.45
N ARG A 81 -12.84 15.73 17.03
CA ARG A 81 -12.52 16.00 15.62
C ARG A 81 -11.07 15.59 15.32
N ARG A 82 -10.85 15.02 14.14
CA ARG A 82 -9.52 14.62 13.67
C ARG A 82 -8.65 15.86 13.43
N ILE A 83 -7.36 15.76 13.70
CA ILE A 83 -6.35 16.78 13.34
C ILE A 83 -5.25 16.17 12.47
N CYS A 84 -4.49 17.01 11.77
CA CYS A 84 -3.27 16.60 11.06
C CYS A 84 -2.29 17.77 10.90
N ARG A 85 -1.04 17.45 10.59
CA ARG A 85 0.00 18.40 10.15
C ARG A 85 0.34 18.16 8.68
N VAL A 86 0.60 19.22 7.93
CA VAL A 86 0.91 19.20 6.50
C VAL A 86 2.08 20.15 6.22
N ASP A 87 3.05 19.73 5.41
CA ASP A 87 4.14 20.59 4.96
C ASP A 87 3.58 21.69 4.02
N PHE A 88 3.95 22.95 4.27
CA PHE A 88 3.52 24.14 3.52
C PHE A 88 3.81 24.02 2.01
N ASN A 89 4.90 23.35 1.64
CA ASN A 89 5.24 23.09 0.23
C ASN A 89 4.28 22.06 -0.42
N ILE A 90 3.58 21.25 0.38
CA ILE A 90 2.51 20.35 -0.05
C ILE A 90 1.16 21.08 -0.10
N GLU A 91 0.87 22.01 0.82
CA GLU A 91 -0.35 22.82 0.82
C GLU A 91 -0.57 23.51 -0.54
N MET A 92 0.47 24.15 -1.09
CA MET A 92 0.41 24.85 -2.38
C MET A 92 0.07 23.94 -3.58
N SER A 93 0.18 22.62 -3.43
CA SER A 93 -0.08 21.63 -4.49
C SER A 93 -1.50 21.04 -4.48
N CYS A 94 -2.31 21.28 -3.43
CA CYS A 94 -3.59 20.59 -3.22
C CYS A 94 -4.78 21.56 -3.12
N SER A 95 -5.70 21.51 -4.10
CA SER A 95 -6.92 22.33 -4.08
C SER A 95 -7.86 22.06 -2.90
N CYS A 96 -7.74 20.90 -2.26
CA CYS A 96 -8.52 20.51 -1.09
C CYS A 96 -8.13 21.31 0.19
N PHE A 97 -7.04 22.09 0.17
CA PHE A 97 -6.55 22.93 1.29
C PHE A 97 -6.40 24.42 0.94
N SER A 98 -6.69 24.81 -0.31
CA SER A 98 -6.60 26.20 -0.81
C SER A 98 -7.25 27.24 0.12
N SER A 99 -6.58 28.37 0.37
CA SER A 99 -7.14 29.52 1.11
C SER A 99 -8.30 30.21 0.37
N ASP A 100 -8.37 30.12 -0.96
CA ASP A 100 -9.50 30.59 -1.78
C ASP A 100 -10.77 29.72 -1.58
N PRO A 101 -11.89 30.28 -1.06
CA PRO A 101 -13.15 29.55 -0.85
C PRO A 101 -13.82 29.03 -2.13
N VAL A 102 -13.56 29.64 -3.29
CA VAL A 102 -14.17 29.24 -4.57
C VAL A 102 -13.53 27.96 -5.10
N ARG A 103 -12.23 27.75 -4.85
CA ARG A 103 -11.54 26.48 -5.15
C ARG A 103 -12.03 25.34 -4.25
N ARG A 104 -12.30 25.59 -2.96
CA ARG A 104 -12.83 24.59 -2.01
C ARG A 104 -14.15 23.96 -2.49
N LYS A 105 -15.05 24.72 -3.13
CA LYS A 105 -16.38 24.24 -3.58
C LYS A 105 -16.41 23.39 -4.85
N ARG A 106 -15.31 23.26 -5.61
CA ARG A 106 -15.29 22.48 -6.87
C ARG A 106 -14.81 21.02 -6.72
N VAL A 107 -14.61 20.56 -5.48
CA VAL A 107 -14.08 19.22 -5.19
C VAL A 107 -15.24 18.26 -4.87
N ALA A 108 -15.45 17.26 -5.73
CA ALA A 108 -16.37 16.15 -5.46
C ALA A 108 -15.84 15.26 -4.30
N PRO A 109 -16.67 14.37 -3.68
CA PRO A 109 -16.30 13.58 -2.49
C PRO A 109 -15.19 12.51 -2.67
N THR A 110 -14.34 12.64 -3.69
CA THR A 110 -13.36 11.66 -4.15
C THR A 110 -11.91 12.18 -4.08
N CYS A 111 -11.64 13.30 -3.37
CA CYS A 111 -10.28 13.76 -3.09
C CYS A 111 -9.52 12.73 -2.23
N ALA A 112 -8.73 11.87 -2.87
CA ALA A 112 -7.99 10.76 -2.26
C ALA A 112 -7.01 11.15 -1.13
N TYR A 113 -6.82 12.45 -0.90
CA TYR A 113 -6.00 13.03 0.15
C TYR A 113 -6.74 13.18 1.49
N GLN A 114 -8.08 13.15 1.55
CA GLN A 114 -8.82 13.36 2.81
C GLN A 114 -8.58 12.29 3.89
N ASN A 115 -8.19 11.07 3.51
CA ASN A 115 -8.01 9.95 4.44
C ASN A 115 -6.55 9.56 4.72
N LYS A 116 -5.56 10.21 4.09
CA LYS A 116 -4.16 9.71 4.06
C LYS A 116 -3.25 10.24 5.18
N TRP A 117 -3.73 11.12 6.04
CA TRP A 117 -2.91 11.90 6.99
C TRP A 117 -3.15 11.59 8.47
N ILE A 118 -3.73 10.44 8.81
CA ILE A 118 -3.47 9.79 10.10
C ILE A 118 -2.45 8.70 9.83
N LEU A 119 -1.31 8.78 10.52
CA LEU A 119 -0.35 7.73 10.91
C LEU A 119 1.09 8.30 10.92
N ASP A 120 1.39 9.14 11.91
CA ASP A 120 2.77 9.34 12.36
C ASP A 120 2.97 8.59 13.69
N ARG A 121 3.03 7.26 13.58
CA ARG A 121 3.46 6.35 14.64
C ARG A 121 4.39 5.31 14.03
N ASN A 122 5.67 5.67 13.92
CA ASN A 122 6.82 4.88 14.40
C ASN A 122 8.12 5.38 13.76
N ASN A 123 8.81 6.34 14.39
CA ASN A 123 10.25 6.53 14.11
C ASN A 123 11.10 7.18 15.21
N ILE A 124 10.78 6.94 16.49
CA ILE A 124 11.64 7.21 17.67
C ILE A 124 11.32 6.12 18.72
N HIS A 125 12.24 5.40 19.37
CA HIS A 125 13.71 5.30 19.27
C HIS A 125 14.15 3.85 18.95
N ILE A 126 15.40 3.66 18.54
CA ILE A 126 16.23 2.51 18.99
C ILE A 126 17.46 3.09 19.69
N GLN A 127 17.47 3.06 21.02
CA GLN A 127 18.68 3.14 21.83
C GLN A 127 18.42 2.50 23.21
N ASN A 128 19.44 1.82 23.72
CA ASN A 128 19.56 1.29 25.08
C ASN A 128 18.67 0.10 25.48
N ALA A 129 19.16 -1.10 25.17
CA ALA A 129 19.02 -2.30 26.00
C ALA A 129 20.38 -3.01 26.11
N ILE A 130 21.28 -2.44 26.91
CA ILE A 130 22.53 -3.06 27.40
C ILE A 130 22.62 -2.72 28.89
N GLN A 131 23.15 -3.65 29.70
CA GLN A 131 23.09 -3.74 31.17
C GLN A 131 21.81 -4.45 31.66
N ASN A 132 21.85 -5.57 32.42
CA ASN A 132 22.98 -6.25 33.07
C ASN A 132 22.87 -7.79 33.06
N GLN A 133 24.06 -8.41 32.97
CA GLN A 133 24.53 -9.66 33.62
C GLN A 133 23.85 -10.99 33.19
N ASP A 134 24.56 -11.99 32.64
CA ASP A 134 25.80 -12.58 33.14
C ASP A 134 26.70 -13.25 32.07
N LEU A 135 28.01 -13.27 32.37
CA LEU A 135 29.04 -14.29 32.03
C LEU A 135 29.07 -14.93 30.61
N CYS A 136 30.01 -14.50 29.75
CA CYS A 136 31.30 -15.20 29.57
C CYS A 136 32.26 -14.50 28.58
N GLY A 137 33.52 -14.27 29.00
CA GLY A 137 34.71 -14.56 28.21
C GLY A 137 35.11 -13.74 26.95
N ILE A 138 36.26 -13.07 27.07
CA ILE A 138 37.36 -12.95 26.08
C ILE A 138 37.53 -11.62 25.31
N SER A 139 38.51 -10.86 25.82
CA SER A 139 39.55 -10.07 25.10
C SER A 139 39.21 -8.76 24.37
N CYS A 140 39.49 -7.65 25.07
CA CYS A 140 39.89 -6.39 24.45
C CYS A 140 41.29 -6.48 23.80
N ARG A 141 41.44 -5.97 22.56
CA ARG A 141 42.63 -5.26 22.00
C ARG A 141 42.47 -5.14 20.48
N GLU A 142 42.28 -3.91 19.96
CA GLU A 142 42.64 -3.51 18.56
C GLU A 142 42.20 -2.08 18.15
N LYS A 143 41.43 -1.33 18.96
CA LYS A 143 40.85 -0.03 18.54
C LYS A 143 41.69 1.24 18.78
N GLU A 144 42.93 1.16 19.29
CA GLU A 144 43.69 2.35 19.76
C GLU A 144 44.85 2.83 18.86
N GLN A 145 44.90 2.44 17.58
CA GLN A 145 46.06 2.74 16.71
C GLN A 145 45.81 3.52 15.41
N LYS A 146 44.63 4.15 15.24
CA LYS A 146 44.31 4.88 13.98
C LYS A 146 43.85 6.33 14.09
N GLU A 147 43.90 6.94 15.28
CA GLU A 147 43.51 8.36 15.50
C GLU A 147 44.70 9.32 15.69
N ARG A 148 45.93 8.89 15.39
CA ARG A 148 47.14 9.76 15.46
C ARG A 148 47.96 9.78 14.17
N ARG A 149 47.35 10.25 13.08
CA ARG A 149 48.05 10.92 11.97
C ARG A 149 47.08 11.72 11.10
N ILE A 150 47.52 12.91 10.70
CA ILE A 150 46.86 13.93 9.85
C ILE A 150 46.09 14.99 10.64
N GLN A 151 46.87 15.90 11.23
CA GLN A 151 46.52 17.31 11.40
C GLN A 151 47.63 18.12 10.72
N GLY A 152 47.25 19.12 9.91
CA GLY A 152 48.17 19.97 9.15
C GLY A 152 48.52 19.45 7.75
N VAL A 153 47.81 19.95 6.73
CA VAL A 153 48.30 20.97 5.78
C VAL A 153 47.07 21.74 5.29
N THR A 154 47.10 23.06 5.39
CA THR A 154 46.17 23.96 4.68
C THR A 154 46.65 24.15 3.24
N GLU A 155 45.89 23.62 2.29
CA GLU A 155 45.96 24.04 0.90
C GLU A 155 44.56 24.49 0.46
N GLU A 156 44.46 25.75 0.04
CA GLU A 156 43.31 26.23 -0.70
C GLU A 156 43.23 25.46 -2.02
N ARG A 157 42.24 24.58 -2.15
CA ARG A 157 41.87 23.98 -3.43
C ARG A 157 40.41 24.24 -3.68
N ASP A 158 40.16 24.78 -4.86
CA ASP A 158 38.84 25.07 -5.40
C ASP A 158 38.10 23.74 -5.68
N VAL A 159 37.46 23.18 -4.65
CA VAL A 159 36.60 21.99 -4.81
C VAL A 159 35.23 22.49 -5.24
N GLN A 160 35.12 22.71 -6.56
CA GLN A 160 33.85 22.84 -7.26
C GLN A 160 33.02 21.58 -6.95
N SER A 161 32.09 21.68 -6.00
CA SER A 161 31.51 20.53 -5.34
C SER A 161 30.60 19.75 -6.29
N ASP A 162 31.06 18.57 -6.70
CA ASP A 162 30.39 17.62 -7.59
C ASP A 162 29.14 17.00 -6.91
N THR A 163 28.16 17.86 -6.67
CA THR A 163 26.90 17.54 -6.00
C THR A 163 26.01 16.82 -6.99
N SER A 164 26.19 15.51 -7.10
CA SER A 164 25.36 14.64 -7.94
C SER A 164 23.89 14.70 -7.50
N TRP A 165 23.04 15.29 -8.33
CA TRP A 165 21.60 15.39 -8.09
C TRP A 165 20.85 14.16 -8.63
N PHE A 166 20.00 13.59 -7.78
CA PHE A 166 19.17 12.43 -8.08
C PHE A 166 17.73 12.84 -8.34
N TRP A 167 17.14 12.25 -9.38
CA TRP A 167 15.76 12.47 -9.77
C TRP A 167 14.90 11.28 -9.41
N TYR A 168 13.74 11.57 -8.85
CA TYR A 168 12.78 10.59 -8.35
C TYR A 168 11.39 10.84 -8.93
N TYR A 169 10.57 9.80 -9.01
CA TYR A 169 9.12 9.90 -9.22
C TYR A 169 8.36 9.27 -8.05
N LEU A 170 7.13 9.71 -7.80
CA LEU A 170 6.22 9.04 -6.88
C LEU A 170 5.67 7.79 -7.57
N ALA A 171 6.05 6.60 -7.09
CA ALA A 171 5.52 5.35 -7.61
C ALA A 171 4.16 4.99 -6.96
N ASP A 172 3.42 4.08 -7.59
CA ASP A 172 2.09 3.62 -7.13
C ASP A 172 2.14 2.97 -5.72
N CYS A 173 3.32 2.59 -5.23
CA CYS A 173 3.57 2.15 -3.85
C CYS A 173 3.53 3.29 -2.80
N GLY A 174 3.38 4.55 -3.24
CA GLY A 174 3.35 5.74 -2.39
C GLY A 174 4.72 6.24 -1.91
N ARG A 175 5.84 5.73 -2.46
CA ARG A 175 7.21 6.16 -2.11
C ARG A 175 7.96 6.68 -3.35
N ARG A 176 9.02 7.44 -3.10
CA ARG A 176 9.91 7.98 -4.14
C ARG A 176 10.80 6.86 -4.71
N HIS A 177 10.81 6.69 -6.03
CA HIS A 177 11.67 5.76 -6.78
C HIS A 177 12.59 6.58 -7.69
N ARG A 178 13.88 6.23 -7.81
CA ARG A 178 14.78 6.92 -8.75
C ARG A 178 14.42 6.60 -10.19
N PHE A 179 14.64 7.53 -11.11
CA PHE A 179 14.42 7.29 -12.54
C PHE A 179 15.31 6.17 -13.11
N GLU A 180 16.54 6.03 -12.59
CA GLU A 180 17.46 4.94 -12.95
C GLU A 180 17.13 3.58 -12.31
N ASP A 181 16.24 3.54 -11.31
CA ASP A 181 15.74 2.30 -10.71
C ASP A 181 14.47 1.77 -11.45
N ASP A 182 13.88 2.55 -12.38
CA ASP A 182 12.68 2.18 -13.13
C ASP A 182 13.04 1.26 -14.31
N PRO A 183 12.71 -0.06 -14.29
CA PRO A 183 13.08 -0.98 -15.36
C PRO A 183 12.43 -0.66 -16.70
N CYS A 184 11.42 0.23 -16.73
CA CYS A 184 10.72 0.70 -17.92
C CYS A 184 11.34 1.97 -18.54
N SER A 185 12.29 2.61 -17.85
CA SER A 185 12.95 3.85 -18.24
C SER A 185 14.41 3.63 -18.63
N SER A 186 14.91 4.39 -19.61
CA SER A 186 16.36 4.48 -19.90
C SER A 186 16.97 5.79 -19.39
N LEU A 187 16.20 6.64 -18.71
CA LEU A 187 16.66 7.92 -18.15
C LEU A 187 17.51 7.69 -16.91
N LYS A 188 18.67 8.33 -16.86
CA LYS A 188 19.42 8.51 -15.62
C LYS A 188 19.07 9.86 -15.00
N SER A 189 19.29 10.00 -13.69
CA SER A 189 19.14 11.30 -13.02
C SER A 189 19.99 12.39 -13.65
N GLU A 190 21.20 12.05 -14.10
CA GLU A 190 22.13 12.92 -14.82
C GLU A 190 21.53 13.53 -16.11
N ASP A 191 20.76 12.75 -16.88
CA ASP A 191 20.14 13.21 -18.12
C ASP A 191 19.02 14.21 -17.84
N ILE A 192 18.23 13.94 -16.80
CA ILE A 192 17.13 14.82 -16.37
C ILE A 192 17.68 16.12 -15.80
N GLU A 193 18.73 16.04 -14.98
CA GLU A 193 19.42 17.18 -14.38
C GLU A 193 20.00 18.12 -15.45
N LYS A 194 20.68 17.58 -16.47
CA LYS A 194 21.22 18.36 -17.60
C LYS A 194 20.15 19.10 -18.41
N HIS A 195 18.89 18.64 -18.40
CA HIS A 195 17.77 19.34 -19.03
C HIS A 195 17.15 20.38 -18.09
N TYR A 196 16.96 20.02 -16.81
CA TYR A 196 16.44 20.92 -15.79
C TYR A 196 17.31 22.18 -15.63
N LEU A 197 18.63 22.04 -15.58
CA LEU A 197 19.56 23.17 -15.47
C LEU A 197 19.55 24.10 -16.69
N LYS A 198 19.10 23.63 -17.86
CA LYS A 198 18.98 24.44 -19.09
C LYS A 198 17.65 25.17 -19.15
N ASP A 199 16.56 24.53 -18.73
CA ASP A 199 15.23 25.14 -18.69
C ASP A 199 14.40 24.58 -17.50
N PRO A 200 14.50 25.21 -16.31
CA PRO A 200 13.77 24.79 -15.12
C PRO A 200 12.24 24.94 -15.23
N LYS A 201 11.75 25.67 -16.24
CA LYS A 201 10.32 25.84 -16.52
C LYS A 201 9.87 25.05 -17.76
N GLY A 202 10.80 24.35 -18.40
CA GLY A 202 10.60 23.62 -19.63
C GLY A 202 9.99 22.24 -19.44
N PHE A 203 10.02 21.48 -20.53
CA PHE A 203 9.54 20.12 -20.57
C PHE A 203 10.54 19.21 -21.30
N LEU A 204 10.80 18.04 -20.71
CA LEU A 204 11.57 16.97 -21.32
C LEU A 204 10.59 15.93 -21.87
N SER A 205 10.51 15.81 -23.20
CA SER A 205 9.67 14.80 -23.87
C SER A 205 10.50 13.62 -24.33
N LEU A 206 10.15 12.41 -23.88
CA LEU A 206 10.76 11.17 -24.34
C LEU A 206 9.76 10.35 -25.16
N ASN A 207 10.11 10.15 -26.42
CA ASN A 207 9.42 9.25 -27.34
C ASN A 207 10.32 8.03 -27.59
N SER A 208 10.19 6.99 -26.77
CA SER A 208 10.77 5.68 -27.04
C SER A 208 9.69 4.68 -27.46
N TRP A 209 10.10 3.55 -28.02
CA TRP A 209 9.19 2.50 -28.50
C TRP A 209 8.17 2.03 -27.43
N SER A 210 8.56 2.01 -26.15
CA SER A 210 7.68 1.63 -25.03
C SER A 210 7.12 2.81 -24.23
N CYS A 211 7.95 3.75 -23.79
CA CYS A 211 7.51 4.91 -22.99
C CYS A 211 7.37 6.16 -23.86
N HIS A 212 6.21 6.81 -23.77
CA HIS A 212 5.99 8.15 -24.31
C HIS A 212 5.68 9.02 -23.11
N THR A 213 6.69 9.66 -22.52
CA THR A 213 6.53 10.38 -21.26
C THR A 213 7.06 11.80 -21.37
N ARG A 214 6.26 12.77 -20.91
CA ARG A 214 6.65 14.17 -20.78
C ARG A 214 6.88 14.49 -19.32
N ILE A 215 8.08 14.93 -18.99
CA ILE A 215 8.43 15.51 -17.70
C ILE A 215 8.24 17.02 -17.83
N ASP A 216 7.45 17.61 -16.94
CA ASP A 216 7.22 19.05 -16.82
C ASP A 216 7.93 19.54 -15.56
N PHE A 217 8.97 20.37 -15.73
CA PHE A 217 9.81 20.84 -14.64
C PHE A 217 9.15 21.97 -13.85
N SER A 218 8.31 22.80 -14.49
CA SER A 218 7.58 23.85 -13.80
C SER A 218 6.48 23.29 -12.90
N ALA A 219 5.84 22.20 -13.31
CA ALA A 219 4.80 21.53 -12.52
C ALA A 219 5.35 20.42 -11.60
N MET A 220 6.60 20.02 -11.77
CA MET A 220 7.21 18.83 -11.14
C MET A 220 6.36 17.56 -11.33
N LEU A 221 5.94 17.32 -12.57
CA LEU A 221 5.09 16.17 -12.95
C LEU A 221 5.67 15.40 -14.14
N GLN A 222 5.66 14.07 -14.04
CA GLN A 222 5.80 13.17 -15.18
C GLN A 222 4.42 12.75 -15.67
N THR A 223 4.13 12.98 -16.94
CA THR A 223 2.90 12.57 -17.63
C THR A 223 3.21 11.45 -18.61
N ASP A 224 2.53 10.30 -18.48
CA ASP A 224 2.49 9.29 -19.54
C ASP A 224 1.51 9.72 -20.64
N LEU A 225 2.02 9.90 -21.86
CA LEU A 225 1.27 10.49 -22.97
C LEU A 225 0.26 9.51 -23.59
N LYS A 226 0.39 8.19 -23.36
CA LYS A 226 -0.54 7.16 -23.84
C LYS A 226 -1.76 7.04 -22.92
N THR A 227 -1.52 6.96 -21.62
CA THR A 227 -2.53 6.73 -20.58
C THR A 227 -3.06 8.01 -19.94
N LYS A 228 -2.40 9.16 -20.19
CA LYS A 228 -2.62 10.47 -19.55
C LYS A 228 -2.45 10.48 -18.02
N ARG A 229 -1.89 9.41 -17.44
CA ARG A 229 -1.55 9.36 -16.01
C ARG A 229 -0.43 10.33 -15.69
N GLN A 230 -0.57 11.04 -14.57
CA GLN A 230 0.44 11.96 -14.06
C GLN A 230 0.96 11.46 -12.70
N ARG A 231 2.26 11.59 -12.47
CA ARG A 231 2.92 11.27 -11.19
C ARG A 231 3.91 12.38 -10.81
N PRO A 232 3.94 12.86 -9.55
CA PRO A 232 4.93 13.82 -9.07
C PRO A 232 6.36 13.34 -9.28
N ILE A 233 7.28 14.29 -9.51
CA ILE A 233 8.73 14.08 -9.53
C ILE A 233 9.42 14.91 -8.45
N PHE A 234 10.63 14.54 -8.08
CA PHE A 234 11.43 15.21 -7.07
C PHE A 234 12.90 15.22 -7.48
N ARG A 235 13.64 16.22 -7.01
CA ARG A 235 15.08 16.41 -7.20
C ARG A 235 15.72 16.51 -5.82
N ASP A 236 16.69 15.66 -5.51
CA ASP A 236 17.30 15.54 -4.17
C ASP A 236 18.80 15.19 -4.28
N ILE A 237 19.60 15.57 -3.27
CA ILE A 237 21.04 15.28 -3.20
C ILE A 237 21.29 13.92 -2.52
N LYS A 238 20.37 13.50 -1.64
CA LYS A 238 20.55 12.25 -0.88
C LYS A 238 20.29 11.05 -1.79
N VAL A 239 21.23 10.10 -1.81
CA VAL A 239 21.00 8.75 -2.36
C VAL A 239 20.07 8.00 -1.40
N ALA A 240 18.76 8.15 -1.59
CA ALA A 240 17.80 7.33 -0.87
C ALA A 240 17.97 5.87 -1.32
N ARG A 241 18.18 4.95 -0.37
CA ARG A 241 18.31 3.52 -0.68
C ARG A 241 17.08 3.04 -1.44
N SER A 242 17.29 2.31 -2.53
CA SER A 242 16.24 1.74 -3.39
C SER A 242 15.14 1.09 -2.56
N CYS A 243 13.89 1.45 -2.83
CA CYS A 243 12.77 1.15 -1.96
C CYS A 243 12.50 -0.36 -1.79
N SER A 244 12.34 -0.81 -0.54
CA SER A 244 11.89 -2.18 -0.20
C SER A 244 10.38 -2.43 -0.42
N CYS A 245 9.63 -1.46 -0.94
CA CYS A 245 8.17 -1.45 -1.06
C CYS A 245 7.57 -2.42 -2.10
N PHE A 246 8.36 -3.41 -2.51
CA PHE A 246 7.95 -4.57 -3.29
C PHE A 246 7.02 -5.53 -2.51
N SER A 247 6.73 -5.27 -1.23
CA SER A 247 5.89 -6.12 -0.35
C SER A 247 4.83 -5.35 0.45
N SER A 248 4.73 -4.02 0.33
CA SER A 248 3.81 -3.20 1.17
C SER A 248 2.34 -3.59 0.99
N ALA A 249 1.59 -3.58 2.10
CA ALA A 249 0.14 -3.80 2.10
C ALA A 249 -0.59 -2.85 1.12
N PRO A 250 -1.64 -3.29 0.42
CA PRO A 250 -2.44 -2.44 -0.45
C PRO A 250 -3.03 -1.24 0.29
N VAL A 251 -2.97 -0.05 -0.34
CA VAL A 251 -3.39 1.24 0.23
C VAL A 251 -4.88 1.34 0.64
N PHE A 252 -5.70 0.35 0.30
CA PHE A 252 -7.12 0.28 0.62
C PHE A 252 -7.43 -0.64 1.82
N TRP A 253 -6.42 -1.29 2.41
CA TRP A 253 -6.57 -2.11 3.61
C TRP A 253 -6.79 -1.23 4.86
N GLU A 254 -7.57 -1.70 5.84
CA GLU A 254 -7.52 -1.13 7.19
C GLU A 254 -6.19 -1.50 7.86
N MET A 255 -5.88 -0.78 8.93
CA MET A 255 -4.82 -1.10 9.89
C MET A 255 -4.69 -2.61 10.13
N VAL A 256 -3.57 -3.17 9.67
CA VAL A 256 -3.24 -4.57 9.92
C VAL A 256 -2.81 -4.71 11.38
N ASP A 257 -3.41 -5.65 12.08
CA ASP A 257 -3.01 -6.07 13.43
C ASP A 257 -1.90 -7.13 13.28
N PRO A 258 -0.61 -6.79 13.53
CA PRO A 258 0.50 -7.70 13.30
C PRO A 258 0.51 -8.89 14.27
N THR A 259 -0.36 -8.92 15.28
CA THR A 259 -0.51 -10.06 16.19
C THR A 259 -1.43 -11.15 15.65
N ARG A 260 -2.17 -10.87 14.56
CA ARG A 260 -3.11 -11.81 13.93
C ARG A 260 -2.52 -12.37 12.63
N PRO A 261 -2.67 -13.68 12.36
CA PRO A 261 -2.19 -14.27 11.12
C PRO A 261 -2.98 -13.81 9.89
N TYR A 262 -4.23 -13.39 10.07
CA TYR A 262 -5.04 -12.70 9.08
C TYR A 262 -6.20 -11.96 9.74
N GLN A 263 -6.79 -11.00 9.04
CA GLN A 263 -8.05 -10.34 9.40
C GLN A 263 -9.09 -10.54 8.29
N LEU A 264 -10.35 -10.63 8.71
CA LEU A 264 -11.53 -10.63 7.83
C LEU A 264 -12.27 -9.32 8.03
N ILE A 265 -12.44 -8.58 6.93
CA ILE A 265 -13.04 -7.24 6.93
C ILE A 265 -14.35 -7.30 6.14
N PRO A 266 -15.52 -7.32 6.80
CA PRO A 266 -16.81 -7.26 6.11
C PRO A 266 -16.96 -5.93 5.36
N LEU A 267 -17.14 -5.99 4.04
CA LEU A 267 -17.32 -4.79 3.22
C LEU A 267 -18.78 -4.33 3.25
N SER A 268 -19.00 -3.03 3.50
CA SER A 268 -20.33 -2.43 3.41
C SER A 268 -20.83 -2.39 1.96
N LYS A 269 -22.12 -2.69 1.75
CA LYS A 269 -22.76 -2.72 0.43
C LYS A 269 -22.72 -1.37 -0.32
N LEU A 270 -22.45 -0.29 0.42
CA LEU A 270 -22.35 1.07 -0.10
C LEU A 270 -20.95 1.41 -0.64
N THR A 271 -19.92 0.59 -0.41
CA THR A 271 -18.55 0.91 -0.88
C THR A 271 -18.36 0.55 -2.36
N PRO A 272 -17.56 1.34 -3.11
CA PRO A 272 -17.20 0.99 -4.49
C PRO A 272 -16.48 -0.35 -4.62
N GLU A 273 -15.74 -0.77 -3.58
CA GLU A 273 -15.06 -2.06 -3.51
C GLU A 273 -16.04 -3.22 -3.45
N TYR A 274 -17.05 -3.17 -2.56
CA TYR A 274 -18.12 -4.18 -2.52
C TYR A 274 -18.83 -4.26 -3.87
N GLN A 275 -19.21 -3.11 -4.44
CA GLN A 275 -19.88 -3.04 -5.74
C GLN A 275 -19.03 -3.67 -6.84
N THR A 276 -17.73 -3.38 -6.87
CA THR A 276 -16.76 -3.97 -7.82
C THR A 276 -16.68 -5.49 -7.69
N VAL A 277 -16.52 -6.02 -6.47
CA VAL A 277 -16.44 -7.48 -6.25
C VAL A 277 -17.76 -8.17 -6.57
N THR A 278 -18.91 -7.56 -6.26
CA THR A 278 -20.22 -8.12 -6.68
C THR A 278 -20.43 -8.07 -8.20
N GLY A 279 -19.87 -7.06 -8.89
CA GLY A 279 -19.81 -7.00 -10.35
C GLY A 279 -19.02 -8.19 -10.93
N TYR A 280 -17.85 -8.49 -10.38
CA TYR A 280 -17.07 -9.67 -10.77
C TYR A 280 -17.86 -10.97 -10.56
N VAL A 281 -18.61 -11.12 -9.47
CA VAL A 281 -19.40 -12.35 -9.20
C VAL A 281 -20.60 -12.47 -10.14
N LYS A 282 -21.42 -11.41 -10.24
CA LYS A 282 -22.71 -11.46 -10.94
C LYS A 282 -22.61 -11.23 -12.43
N LYS A 283 -21.98 -10.11 -12.83
CA LYS A 283 -21.93 -9.67 -14.23
C LYS A 283 -20.89 -10.46 -15.01
N ASP A 284 -19.65 -10.45 -14.51
CA ASP A 284 -18.53 -11.07 -15.23
C ASP A 284 -18.48 -12.58 -14.96
N GLY A 285 -18.78 -12.99 -13.73
CA GLY A 285 -18.75 -14.37 -13.24
C GLY A 285 -20.05 -15.16 -13.46
N LEU A 286 -21.11 -14.53 -13.97
CA LEU A 286 -22.39 -15.13 -14.35
C LEU A 286 -23.12 -15.89 -13.21
N LEU A 287 -22.85 -15.54 -11.95
CA LEU A 287 -23.51 -16.15 -10.79
C LEU A 287 -24.54 -15.19 -10.17
N ASP A 288 -25.77 -15.23 -10.68
CA ASP A 288 -26.87 -14.42 -10.13
C ASP A 288 -27.53 -15.08 -8.90
N ASN A 289 -26.75 -15.26 -7.85
CA ASN A 289 -27.25 -15.65 -6.52
C ASN A 289 -27.32 -14.42 -5.61
N ASN A 290 -28.09 -14.54 -4.51
CA ASN A 290 -28.17 -13.47 -3.51
C ASN A 290 -26.89 -13.45 -2.66
N ILE A 291 -26.04 -12.43 -2.87
CA ILE A 291 -24.81 -12.24 -2.10
C ILE A 291 -25.18 -11.72 -0.70
N VAL A 292 -24.84 -12.53 0.31
CA VAL A 292 -25.08 -12.25 1.73
C VAL A 292 -24.01 -11.26 2.21
N SER A 293 -22.73 -11.59 1.99
CA SER A 293 -21.59 -10.79 2.40
C SER A 293 -20.42 -10.89 1.40
N VAL A 294 -19.62 -9.82 1.34
CA VAL A 294 -18.29 -9.81 0.74
C VAL A 294 -17.32 -9.36 1.82
N ILE A 295 -16.24 -10.10 1.98
CA ILE A 295 -15.28 -9.94 3.07
C ILE A 295 -13.89 -9.82 2.42
N ARG A 296 -13.18 -8.72 2.65
CA ARG A 296 -11.76 -8.63 2.28
C ARG A 296 -10.93 -9.43 3.27
N ILE A 297 -9.96 -10.17 2.74
CA ILE A 297 -8.98 -10.92 3.52
C ILE A 297 -7.70 -10.08 3.55
N GLN A 298 -7.21 -9.80 4.76
CA GLN A 298 -5.94 -9.12 4.97
C GLN A 298 -4.99 -10.10 5.66
N ASN A 299 -4.09 -10.71 4.88
CA ASN A 299 -3.01 -11.53 5.39
C ASN A 299 -1.69 -10.95 4.84
N LEU A 300 -0.92 -10.29 5.70
CA LEU A 300 0.29 -9.57 5.29
C LEU A 300 1.38 -10.55 4.81
N ASP A 301 1.58 -11.67 5.50
CA ASP A 301 2.59 -12.67 5.16
C ASP A 301 2.32 -13.28 3.77
N LEU A 302 1.08 -13.69 3.50
CA LEU A 302 0.68 -14.22 2.19
C LEU A 302 0.75 -13.17 1.09
N TRP A 303 0.48 -11.90 1.41
CA TRP A 303 0.64 -10.79 0.46
C TRP A 303 2.10 -10.55 0.10
N GLU A 304 3.00 -10.50 1.09
CA GLU A 304 4.45 -10.39 0.85
C GLU A 304 4.97 -11.54 0.00
N ILE A 305 4.60 -12.77 0.34
CA ILE A 305 4.98 -13.99 -0.39
C ILE A 305 4.49 -13.92 -1.85
N PHE A 306 3.23 -13.56 -2.07
CA PHE A 306 2.64 -13.38 -3.41
C PHE A 306 3.39 -12.33 -4.24
N CYS A 307 3.64 -11.15 -3.65
CA CYS A 307 4.36 -10.08 -4.34
C CYS A 307 5.80 -10.48 -4.68
N ARG A 308 6.53 -11.12 -3.76
CA ARG A 308 7.89 -11.65 -3.99
C ARG A 308 7.88 -12.74 -5.07
N LYS A 309 6.91 -13.66 -5.07
CA LYS A 309 6.78 -14.70 -6.11
C LYS A 309 6.52 -14.09 -7.47
N LYS A 310 5.62 -13.10 -7.58
CA LYS A 310 5.35 -12.37 -8.83
C LYS A 310 6.62 -11.75 -9.41
N GLN A 311 7.48 -11.17 -8.58
CA GLN A 311 8.77 -10.60 -9.00
C GLN A 311 9.82 -11.67 -9.35
N GLN A 312 9.84 -12.79 -8.64
CA GLN A 312 10.68 -13.94 -8.99
C GLN A 312 10.38 -14.42 -10.42
N LEU A 313 9.10 -14.65 -10.74
CA LEU A 313 8.68 -15.11 -12.07
C LEU A 313 8.97 -14.08 -13.16
N LYS A 314 8.73 -12.77 -12.91
CA LYS A 314 9.15 -11.69 -13.82
C LYS A 314 10.64 -11.76 -14.17
N ARG A 315 11.51 -11.96 -13.17
CA ARG A 315 12.96 -12.10 -13.38
C ARG A 315 13.34 -13.36 -14.14
N ILE A 316 12.75 -14.51 -13.80
CA ILE A 316 13.00 -15.80 -14.48
C ILE A 316 12.68 -15.70 -15.97
N GLN A 317 11.59 -15.03 -16.34
CA GLN A 317 11.16 -14.88 -17.73
C GLN A 317 11.78 -13.68 -18.47
N GLY A 318 12.54 -12.82 -17.78
CA GLY A 318 13.04 -11.57 -18.34
C GLY A 318 11.94 -10.56 -18.72
N VAL A 319 10.74 -10.67 -18.15
CA VAL A 319 9.59 -9.83 -18.51
C VAL A 319 9.33 -8.70 -17.50
N ARG A 320 8.99 -7.51 -18.01
CA ARG A 320 8.61 -6.35 -17.19
C ARG A 320 7.27 -6.55 -16.50
N GLU A 321 6.31 -7.16 -17.18
CA GLU A 321 5.00 -7.53 -16.63
C GLU A 321 4.68 -9.00 -16.84
N ILE A 322 3.96 -9.58 -15.86
CA ILE A 322 3.53 -10.98 -15.86
C ILE A 322 2.02 -11.04 -15.68
N GLN A 323 1.34 -11.94 -16.39
CA GLN A 323 -0.11 -12.00 -16.39
C GLN A 323 -0.64 -12.39 -14.99
N GLU A 324 -1.41 -11.49 -14.39
CA GLU A 324 -2.18 -11.71 -13.17
C GLU A 324 -3.68 -11.66 -13.52
N ARG A 325 -4.49 -12.52 -12.91
CA ARG A 325 -5.95 -12.48 -13.02
C ARG A 325 -6.60 -12.58 -11.65
N ARG A 326 -7.80 -12.03 -11.52
CA ARG A 326 -8.73 -12.39 -10.45
C ARG A 326 -9.55 -13.59 -10.92
N LEU A 327 -9.55 -14.67 -10.14
CA LEU A 327 -10.24 -15.92 -10.46
C LEU A 327 -10.97 -16.49 -9.25
N PHE A 328 -12.01 -17.28 -9.51
CA PHE A 328 -12.88 -17.85 -8.50
C PHE A 328 -12.43 -19.25 -8.06
N HIS A 329 -12.56 -19.54 -6.77
CA HIS A 329 -12.35 -20.88 -6.21
C HIS A 329 -13.52 -21.24 -5.27
N GLY A 330 -14.28 -22.26 -5.65
CA GLY A 330 -15.37 -22.80 -4.84
C GLY A 330 -14.87 -23.87 -3.90
N THR A 331 -15.31 -23.83 -2.64
CA THR A 331 -14.82 -24.73 -1.60
C THR A 331 -15.85 -24.94 -0.49
N ASN A 332 -15.54 -25.81 0.47
CA ASN A 332 -16.36 -25.96 1.67
C ASN A 332 -15.97 -24.90 2.71
N VAL A 333 -16.95 -24.35 3.43
CA VAL A 333 -16.75 -23.39 4.53
C VAL A 333 -15.72 -23.85 5.58
N LYS A 334 -15.61 -25.16 5.84
CA LYS A 334 -14.59 -25.74 6.75
C LYS A 334 -13.15 -25.46 6.33
N ASN A 335 -12.90 -25.16 5.05
CA ASN A 335 -11.57 -24.87 4.51
C ASN A 335 -11.20 -23.38 4.63
N VAL A 336 -12.14 -22.49 4.99
CA VAL A 336 -11.95 -21.04 4.94
C VAL A 336 -10.82 -20.56 5.86
N ASP A 337 -10.81 -21.00 7.13
CA ASP A 337 -9.76 -20.65 8.10
C ASP A 337 -8.38 -21.06 7.58
N THR A 338 -8.23 -22.32 7.17
CA THR A 338 -7.00 -22.88 6.62
C THR A 338 -6.51 -22.10 5.39
N ILE A 339 -7.39 -21.74 4.45
CA ILE A 339 -7.03 -20.99 3.24
C ILE A 339 -6.62 -19.54 3.59
N CYS A 340 -7.37 -18.87 4.46
CA CYS A 340 -7.03 -17.50 4.88
C CYS A 340 -5.72 -17.44 5.70
N LYS A 341 -5.39 -18.51 6.43
CA LYS A 341 -4.22 -18.58 7.30
C LYS A 341 -2.96 -19.10 6.63
N TYR A 342 -3.08 -20.14 5.79
CA TYR A 342 -1.95 -20.88 5.22
C TYR A 342 -1.98 -20.96 3.68
N ASN A 343 -2.86 -20.21 3.02
CA ASN A 343 -3.10 -20.21 1.57
C ASN A 343 -3.71 -21.53 1.04
N PHE A 344 -3.93 -21.59 -0.27
CA PHE A 344 -4.40 -22.82 -0.93
C PHE A 344 -3.26 -23.85 -1.02
N ASP A 345 -3.40 -25.00 -0.35
CA ASP A 345 -2.38 -26.05 -0.35
C ASP A 345 -2.46 -26.94 -1.59
N VAL A 346 -1.46 -26.84 -2.47
CA VAL A 346 -1.31 -27.66 -3.68
C VAL A 346 -1.26 -29.16 -3.39
N ARG A 347 -0.81 -29.57 -2.20
CA ARG A 347 -0.73 -30.99 -1.79
C ARG A 347 -2.10 -31.59 -1.45
N LEU A 348 -3.13 -30.76 -1.31
CA LEU A 348 -4.52 -31.20 -1.15
C LEU A 348 -5.25 -31.35 -2.50
N ALA A 349 -4.66 -30.87 -3.59
CA ALA A 349 -5.15 -31.13 -4.94
C ALA A 349 -5.02 -32.62 -5.30
N GLY A 350 -5.88 -33.10 -6.21
CA GLY A 350 -5.90 -34.52 -6.61
C GLY A 350 -6.78 -35.45 -5.75
N ARG A 351 -7.36 -34.97 -4.64
CA ARG A 351 -8.45 -35.70 -3.92
C ARG A 351 -9.76 -35.79 -4.71
N HIS A 352 -9.86 -35.02 -5.79
CA HIS A 352 -10.93 -35.02 -6.78
C HIS A 352 -10.31 -35.11 -8.17
N ALA A 353 -11.05 -35.63 -9.16
CA ALA A 353 -10.53 -35.94 -10.50
C ALA A 353 -9.79 -34.74 -11.13
N ALA A 354 -8.46 -34.84 -11.18
CA ALA A 354 -7.56 -33.76 -11.57
C ALA A 354 -7.30 -33.78 -13.08
N ALA A 355 -8.32 -33.49 -13.90
CA ALA A 355 -8.26 -33.65 -15.36
C ALA A 355 -7.14 -32.87 -16.08
N TYR A 356 -6.61 -31.82 -15.46
CA TYR A 356 -5.66 -30.88 -16.06
C TYR A 356 -4.38 -30.67 -15.21
N GLY A 357 -4.14 -31.54 -14.23
CA GLY A 357 -2.94 -31.55 -13.39
C GLY A 357 -3.24 -31.46 -11.90
N LYS A 358 -2.27 -31.88 -11.09
CA LYS A 358 -2.31 -31.99 -9.62
C LYS A 358 -1.94 -30.65 -8.96
N GLY A 359 -2.70 -29.60 -9.28
CA GLY A 359 -2.56 -28.25 -8.73
C GLY A 359 -3.89 -27.66 -8.25
N VAL A 360 -3.87 -26.43 -7.71
CA VAL A 360 -5.09 -25.74 -7.24
C VAL A 360 -5.86 -25.20 -8.46
N TYR A 361 -7.15 -25.55 -8.54
CA TYR A 361 -8.04 -25.16 -9.63
C TYR A 361 -8.72 -23.82 -9.35
N PHE A 362 -8.71 -22.95 -10.36
CA PHE A 362 -9.38 -21.66 -10.37
C PHE A 362 -10.24 -21.52 -11.64
N ALA A 363 -11.42 -20.93 -11.50
CA ALA A 363 -12.34 -20.68 -12.60
C ALA A 363 -12.38 -19.21 -12.99
N LYS A 364 -12.50 -18.94 -14.29
CA LYS A 364 -12.78 -17.61 -14.84
C LYS A 364 -14.17 -17.09 -14.41
N TYR A 365 -15.15 -17.99 -14.29
CA TYR A 365 -16.54 -17.68 -14.00
C TYR A 365 -16.95 -18.19 -12.61
N ALA A 366 -17.63 -17.35 -11.82
CA ALA A 366 -18.15 -17.70 -10.50
C ALA A 366 -19.17 -18.86 -10.59
N SER A 367 -19.97 -18.91 -11.65
CA SER A 367 -20.92 -20.01 -11.93
C SER A 367 -20.25 -21.36 -12.15
N ILE A 368 -19.01 -21.39 -12.66
CA ILE A 368 -18.21 -22.61 -12.79
C ILE A 368 -17.68 -23.04 -11.42
N ALA A 369 -17.22 -22.08 -10.62
CA ALA A 369 -16.70 -22.32 -9.27
C ALA A 369 -17.78 -22.77 -8.28
N ASP A 370 -19.04 -22.29 -8.41
CA ASP A 370 -20.17 -22.68 -7.56
C ASP A 370 -20.40 -24.20 -7.46
N ARG A 371 -20.05 -24.94 -8.52
CA ARG A 371 -20.14 -26.40 -8.59
C ARG A 371 -19.21 -27.12 -7.59
N TYR A 372 -18.18 -26.42 -7.10
CA TYR A 372 -17.24 -26.90 -6.08
C TYR A 372 -17.54 -26.32 -4.69
N SER A 373 -18.39 -25.28 -4.62
CA SER A 373 -18.87 -24.68 -3.37
C SER A 373 -19.98 -25.54 -2.77
N ARG A 374 -19.72 -26.11 -1.58
CA ARG A 374 -20.72 -26.90 -0.86
C ARG A 374 -21.59 -26.03 0.03
N THR A 375 -22.88 -26.31 0.00
CA THR A 375 -23.89 -25.69 0.85
C THR A 375 -23.62 -25.98 2.33
N SER A 376 -23.88 -24.99 3.18
CA SER A 376 -23.79 -25.12 4.62
C SER A 376 -24.71 -24.14 5.36
N SER A 377 -25.21 -24.62 6.50
CA SER A 377 -25.89 -23.84 7.54
C SER A 377 -24.94 -23.29 8.62
N SER A 378 -23.62 -23.54 8.53
CA SER A 378 -22.68 -22.99 9.51
C SER A 378 -22.35 -21.53 9.22
N SER A 379 -22.38 -20.69 10.26
CA SER A 379 -21.90 -19.30 10.19
C SER A 379 -20.42 -19.24 9.81
N LEU A 380 -20.02 -18.19 9.08
CA LEU A 380 -18.60 -17.91 8.81
C LEU A 380 -17.86 -17.57 10.11
N PRO A 381 -16.58 -17.95 10.26
CA PRO A 381 -15.74 -17.56 11.40
C PRO A 381 -15.31 -16.08 11.27
N LEU A 382 -16.27 -15.16 11.37
CA LEU A 382 -16.03 -13.72 11.26
C LEU A 382 -15.28 -13.20 12.49
N HIS A 383 -15.71 -13.57 13.70
CA HIS A 383 -14.99 -13.37 14.95
C HIS A 383 -15.21 -14.57 15.90
N ARG A 384 -14.22 -14.84 16.77
CA ARG A 384 -14.32 -15.86 17.83
C ARG A 384 -15.27 -15.36 18.93
N GLY A 385 -16.54 -15.76 18.88
CA GLY A 385 -17.51 -15.53 19.97
C GLY A 385 -18.94 -15.33 19.47
N ASP A 386 -19.13 -14.44 18.50
CA ASP A 386 -20.47 -14.04 18.06
C ASP A 386 -21.06 -15.00 17.02
N THR A 387 -21.80 -16.00 17.51
CA THR A 387 -22.69 -16.79 16.67
C THR A 387 -23.87 -15.94 16.20
N GLN A 388 -23.73 -15.25 15.06
CA GLN A 388 -24.91 -14.94 14.26
C GLN A 388 -25.53 -16.25 13.79
N SER A 389 -26.52 -16.72 14.55
CA SER A 389 -27.43 -17.78 14.15
C SER A 389 -28.02 -17.43 12.77
N THR A 390 -28.03 -18.41 11.86
CA THR A 390 -28.23 -18.18 10.43
C THR A 390 -29.66 -17.79 10.07
N ARG A 391 -30.02 -16.52 10.26
CA ARG A 391 -31.27 -15.92 9.76
C ARG A 391 -31.41 -15.95 8.23
N PHE A 392 -30.37 -16.35 7.50
CA PHE A 392 -30.29 -16.26 6.04
C PHE A 392 -30.54 -17.58 5.30
N GLY A 393 -30.71 -18.69 6.01
CA GLY A 393 -30.85 -20.03 5.43
C GLY A 393 -29.52 -20.62 4.97
N GLU A 394 -29.58 -21.58 4.06
CA GLU A 394 -28.42 -22.26 3.50
C GLU A 394 -27.55 -21.37 2.61
N THR A 395 -26.23 -21.39 2.86
CA THR A 395 -25.26 -20.56 2.13
C THR A 395 -24.11 -21.37 1.54
N LYS A 396 -23.51 -20.84 0.49
CA LYS A 396 -22.26 -21.31 -0.12
C LYS A 396 -21.19 -20.23 0.00
N VAL A 397 -19.94 -20.63 -0.17
CA VAL A 397 -18.76 -19.74 -0.12
C VAL A 397 -17.94 -19.82 -1.40
N LEU A 398 -17.41 -18.69 -1.85
CA LEU A 398 -16.48 -18.56 -2.96
C LEU A 398 -15.30 -17.68 -2.53
N PHE A 399 -14.08 -18.07 -2.87
CA PHE A 399 -12.95 -17.16 -2.86
C PHE A 399 -12.86 -16.46 -4.22
N LEU A 400 -12.53 -15.16 -4.20
CA LEU A 400 -11.96 -14.45 -5.34
C LEU A 400 -10.49 -14.19 -5.02
N ALA A 401 -9.59 -14.87 -5.71
CA ALA A 401 -8.16 -14.80 -5.49
C ALA A 401 -7.47 -14.03 -6.61
N ARG A 402 -6.38 -13.34 -6.29
CA ARG A 402 -5.38 -12.92 -7.28
C ARG A 402 -4.48 -14.10 -7.58
N VAL A 403 -4.24 -14.34 -8.86
CA VAL A 403 -3.47 -15.48 -9.33
C VAL A 403 -2.49 -15.01 -10.41
N VAL A 404 -1.19 -15.27 -10.21
CA VAL A 404 -0.17 -15.10 -11.25
C VAL A 404 -0.27 -16.28 -12.22
N ILE A 405 -0.85 -16.04 -13.38
CA ILE A 405 -1.05 -17.00 -14.47
C ILE A 405 0.22 -17.13 -15.31
N GLY A 406 0.91 -16.00 -15.51
CA GLY A 406 2.10 -15.90 -16.36
C GLY A 406 1.83 -16.43 -17.77
N LYS A 407 2.69 -17.33 -18.24
CA LYS A 407 2.55 -18.03 -19.53
C LYS A 407 1.88 -19.40 -19.29
N PRO A 408 0.62 -19.61 -19.73
CA PRO A 408 -0.07 -20.88 -19.56
C PRO A 408 0.32 -21.92 -20.62
N THR A 409 0.17 -23.20 -20.29
CA THR A 409 0.17 -24.34 -21.24
C THR A 409 -1.07 -25.22 -21.06
N LEU A 410 -1.31 -26.18 -21.95
CA LEU A 410 -2.45 -27.09 -21.84
C LEU A 410 -2.24 -28.06 -20.66
N GLY A 411 -3.27 -28.26 -19.84
CA GLY A 411 -3.21 -29.19 -18.71
C GLY A 411 -3.44 -30.64 -19.12
N ALA A 412 -2.86 -31.58 -18.36
CA ALA A 412 -3.07 -33.02 -18.47
C ALA A 412 -3.05 -33.68 -17.07
N PRO A 413 -3.70 -34.84 -16.86
CA PRO A 413 -4.06 -35.28 -15.51
C PRO A 413 -2.91 -35.48 -14.52
N ASP A 414 -1.79 -36.03 -14.99
CA ASP A 414 -0.66 -36.42 -14.14
C ASP A 414 0.40 -35.33 -13.92
N LEU A 415 0.23 -34.16 -14.53
CA LEU A 415 1.17 -33.04 -14.37
C LEU A 415 1.24 -32.61 -12.90
N GLN A 416 2.44 -32.58 -12.34
CA GLN A 416 2.73 -31.97 -11.02
C GLN A 416 3.29 -30.54 -11.14
N LYS A 417 3.65 -30.14 -12.37
CA LYS A 417 4.04 -28.79 -12.79
C LYS A 417 3.75 -28.64 -14.29
N PRO A 418 3.64 -27.42 -14.85
CA PRO A 418 3.24 -27.21 -16.25
C PRO A 418 4.11 -27.96 -17.25
N ASP A 419 5.44 -27.89 -17.09
CA ASP A 419 6.42 -28.58 -17.93
C ASP A 419 6.98 -29.82 -17.19
N HIS A 420 6.13 -30.73 -16.72
CA HIS A 420 6.57 -31.83 -15.83
C HIS A 420 7.71 -32.70 -16.38
N GLN A 421 7.84 -32.81 -17.70
CA GLN A 421 8.87 -33.60 -18.39
C GLN A 421 10.21 -32.86 -18.59
N SER A 422 10.29 -31.57 -18.27
CA SER A 422 11.49 -30.72 -18.41
C SER A 422 12.13 -30.44 -17.05
N SER A 423 13.45 -30.23 -17.00
CA SER A 423 14.14 -29.69 -15.81
C SER A 423 13.77 -28.22 -15.56
N GLU A 424 13.58 -27.45 -16.64
CA GLU A 424 13.15 -26.04 -16.59
C GLU A 424 11.62 -25.91 -16.69
N ASN A 425 11.05 -24.88 -16.06
CA ASN A 425 9.65 -24.48 -16.23
C ASN A 425 9.59 -23.27 -17.17
N PHE A 426 9.05 -23.47 -18.37
CA PHE A 426 8.79 -22.42 -19.36
C PHE A 426 7.39 -21.81 -19.20
N HIS A 427 6.51 -22.48 -18.46
CA HIS A 427 5.12 -22.10 -18.19
C HIS A 427 4.85 -22.07 -16.68
N ASP A 428 4.00 -21.14 -16.24
CA ASP A 428 3.68 -20.93 -14.80
C ASP A 428 2.34 -21.54 -14.38
N SER A 429 1.51 -21.95 -15.34
CA SER A 429 0.18 -22.50 -15.10
C SER A 429 -0.26 -23.46 -16.21
N CYS A 430 -1.22 -24.32 -15.88
CA CYS A 430 -1.97 -25.10 -16.87
C CYS A 430 -3.38 -24.53 -17.05
N VAL A 431 -4.01 -24.79 -18.20
CA VAL A 431 -5.39 -24.41 -18.51
C VAL A 431 -6.18 -25.56 -19.14
N ASP A 432 -7.52 -25.47 -19.10
CA ASP A 432 -8.41 -26.39 -19.81
C ASP A 432 -8.27 -26.31 -21.34
N LYS A 433 -7.94 -25.11 -21.85
CA LYS A 433 -7.71 -24.83 -23.27
C LYS A 433 -6.89 -23.55 -23.43
N ILE A 434 -6.05 -23.49 -24.47
CA ILE A 434 -5.21 -22.32 -24.75
C ILE A 434 -6.05 -21.10 -25.14
N GLU A 435 -7.07 -21.31 -25.97
CA GLU A 435 -7.95 -20.23 -26.45
C GLU A 435 -9.10 -19.96 -25.48
N ASN A 436 -9.12 -18.75 -24.92
CA ASN A 436 -10.13 -18.27 -23.96
C ASN A 436 -10.37 -19.25 -22.78
N PRO A 437 -9.32 -19.59 -22.00
CA PRO A 437 -9.40 -20.54 -20.88
C PRO A 437 -10.49 -20.20 -19.87
N ASN A 438 -11.18 -21.23 -19.39
CA ASN A 438 -12.19 -21.14 -18.34
C ASN A 438 -11.68 -21.67 -17.00
N ILE A 439 -10.70 -22.57 -17.01
CA ILE A 439 -10.06 -23.16 -15.83
C ILE A 439 -8.55 -22.91 -15.89
N PHE A 440 -7.97 -22.56 -14.75
CA PHE A 440 -6.54 -22.39 -14.56
C PHE A 440 -6.09 -23.28 -13.39
N ILE A 441 -4.93 -23.91 -13.53
CA ILE A 441 -4.37 -24.86 -12.57
C ILE A 441 -2.99 -24.35 -12.16
N ILE A 442 -2.81 -24.15 -10.86
CA ILE A 442 -1.64 -23.50 -10.27
C ILE A 442 -0.92 -24.49 -9.37
N PHE A 443 0.39 -24.63 -9.56
CA PHE A 443 1.22 -25.67 -8.92
C PHE A 443 2.11 -25.14 -7.79
N ASP A 444 2.16 -23.82 -7.59
CA ASP A 444 2.83 -23.17 -6.45
C ASP A 444 1.82 -22.24 -5.74
N SER A 445 1.53 -22.53 -4.47
CA SER A 445 0.65 -21.73 -3.61
C SER A 445 1.04 -20.25 -3.56
N ASN A 446 2.34 -19.94 -3.70
CA ASN A 446 2.86 -18.58 -3.65
C ASN A 446 2.47 -17.74 -4.89
N GLN A 447 1.96 -18.35 -5.96
CA GLN A 447 1.36 -17.62 -7.10
C GLN A 447 -0.04 -17.08 -6.78
N ILE A 448 -0.58 -17.35 -5.60
CA ILE A 448 -1.98 -17.08 -5.24
C ILE A 448 -2.04 -16.18 -4.01
N TYR A 449 -2.94 -15.19 -4.03
CA TYR A 449 -3.37 -14.47 -2.85
C TYR A 449 -4.91 -14.51 -2.72
N PRO A 450 -5.49 -15.08 -1.66
CA PRO A 450 -6.93 -15.04 -1.42
C PRO A 450 -7.34 -13.60 -1.04
N GLU A 451 -7.95 -12.86 -1.97
CA GLU A 451 -8.22 -11.43 -1.79
C GLU A 451 -9.58 -11.17 -1.12
N TYR A 452 -10.62 -11.91 -1.53
CA TYR A 452 -11.96 -11.82 -0.97
C TYR A 452 -12.58 -13.19 -0.71
N LEU A 453 -13.38 -13.25 0.35
CA LEU A 453 -14.35 -14.32 0.62
C LEU A 453 -15.77 -13.78 0.36
N ILE A 454 -16.54 -14.48 -0.45
CA ILE A 454 -17.91 -14.13 -0.81
C ILE A 454 -18.84 -15.21 -0.26
N GLN A 455 -19.83 -14.80 0.53
CA GLN A 455 -20.92 -15.67 0.99
C GLN A 455 -22.21 -15.32 0.22
N TYR A 456 -22.92 -16.34 -0.22
CA TYR A 456 -24.15 -16.18 -0.98
C TYR A 456 -25.14 -17.30 -0.66
N LYS A 457 -26.43 -17.04 -0.85
CA LYS A 457 -27.47 -18.05 -0.66
C LYS A 457 -27.33 -19.15 -1.71
N SER A 458 -27.50 -20.41 -1.30
CA SER A 458 -27.75 -21.47 -2.27
C SER A 458 -29.08 -21.18 -2.97
N LYS A 459 -29.17 -21.48 -4.27
CA LYS A 459 -30.47 -21.66 -4.91
C LYS A 459 -31.00 -23.04 -4.46
N PRO A 460 -32.31 -23.21 -4.22
CA PRO A 460 -32.87 -24.55 -4.13
C PRO A 460 -32.63 -25.24 -5.48
N GLU A 461 -32.26 -26.51 -5.46
CA GLU A 461 -32.16 -27.30 -6.68
C GLU A 461 -33.57 -27.43 -7.28
N SER A 462 -33.71 -27.04 -8.55
CA SER A 462 -34.94 -27.28 -9.31
C SER A 462 -35.02 -28.77 -9.61
N VAL A 463 -35.94 -29.46 -8.94
CA VAL A 463 -36.29 -30.87 -9.12
C VAL A 463 -36.79 -31.13 -10.54
#